data_AF-A0A6C1S384-F1
#
_entry.id   AF-A0A6C1S384-F1
#
_cell.length_a   1.000
_cell.length_b   1.000
_cell.length_c   1.000
_cell.angle_alpha   90.00
_cell.angle_beta   90.00
_cell.angle_gamma   90.00
#
_symmetry.space_group_name_H-M   'P 1'
#
loop_
_entity.id
_entity.type
_entity.pdbx_description
1 polymer ?
#
loop_
_entity_poly.entity_id
_entity_poly.type
_entity_poly.pdbx_seq_one_letter_code
_entity_poly.pdbx_strand_id
1 'polypeptide(L)'
;MLLVFLFSCKVSPPGLLSFELQGYYRAREFYSPMYDRPGPHHDQPDYRTTLFWEPEIKPGEDGRAKVSFFTSDKPSVYRIIVEGITETGIPVEKTKEMIT
;
A
#
# COMPACT_ATOMS: atom_id res chain seq x y z
N MET A 1 -9.47 5.99 -13.51
CA MET A 1 -8.56 7.10 -13.83
C MET A 1 -7.44 6.54 -14.70
N LEU A 2 -7.53 6.73 -16.02
CA LEU A 2 -6.49 6.27 -16.96
C LEU A 2 -5.32 7.24 -16.88
N LEU A 3 -4.11 6.74 -16.65
CA LEU A 3 -2.89 7.54 -16.74
C LEU A 3 -2.17 7.20 -18.04
N VAL A 4 -2.15 8.15 -18.96
CA VAL A 4 -1.34 8.12 -20.18
C VAL A 4 0.02 8.72 -19.82
N PHE A 5 1.09 7.94 -19.92
CA PHE A 5 2.45 8.44 -19.71
C PHE A 5 3.08 8.81 -21.06
N LEU A 6 3.22 10.11 -21.31
CA LEU A 6 4.12 10.63 -22.33
C LEU A 6 5.51 10.78 -21.73
N PHE A 7 6.45 9.93 -22.14
CA PHE A 7 7.86 10.11 -21.76
C PHE A 7 8.52 11.12 -22.69
N SER A 8 8.77 12.32 -22.17
CA SER A 8 9.64 13.32 -22.80
C SER A 8 11.10 12.98 -22.47
N CYS A 9 11.91 12.68 -23.49
CA CYS A 9 13.35 12.48 -23.34
C CYS A 9 14.03 13.84 -23.09
N LYS A 10 14.47 14.11 -21.85
CA LYS A 10 15.24 15.32 -21.51
C LYS A 10 16.71 15.10 -21.86
N VAL A 11 17.19 15.79 -22.89
CA VAL A 11 18.62 15.84 -23.23
C VAL A 11 19.29 16.90 -22.35
N SER A 12 20.27 16.50 -21.53
CA SER A 12 21.05 17.43 -20.71
C SER A 12 22.19 18.07 -21.53
N PRO A 13 22.42 19.40 -21.44
CA PRO A 13 23.53 20.05 -22.11
C PRO A 13 24.90 19.59 -21.55
N PRO A 14 25.94 19.46 -22.39
CA PRO A 14 27.27 19.12 -21.91
C PRO A 14 27.80 20.19 -20.94
N GLY A 15 28.27 19.77 -19.77
CA GLY A 15 28.80 20.65 -18.70
C GLY A 15 27.82 20.96 -17.56
N LEU A 16 26.57 20.50 -17.64
CA LEU A 16 25.58 20.63 -16.56
C LEU A 16 25.29 19.28 -15.91
N LEU A 17 25.55 19.19 -14.60
CA LEU A 17 25.22 18.03 -13.77
C LEU A 17 23.74 18.13 -13.38
N SER A 18 22.87 17.45 -14.13
CA SER A 18 21.45 17.33 -13.81
C SER A 18 21.22 16.08 -12.96
N PHE A 19 20.84 16.25 -11.70
CA PHE A 19 20.36 15.15 -10.85
C PHE A 19 18.98 15.50 -10.31
N GLU A 20 18.06 14.53 -10.32
CA GLU A 20 16.75 14.66 -9.70
C GLU A 20 16.88 14.19 -8.24
N LEU A 21 16.70 15.12 -7.29
CA LEU A 21 16.58 14.78 -5.88
C LEU A 21 15.18 14.23 -5.64
N GLN A 22 15.08 12.93 -5.36
CA GLN A 22 13.84 12.33 -4.90
C GLN A 22 13.53 12.91 -3.50
N GLY A 23 12.59 13.85 -3.44
CA GLY A 23 12.24 14.56 -2.21
C GLY A 23 11.65 13.64 -1.14
N TYR A 24 11.52 14.18 0.08
CA TYR A 24 10.88 13.49 1.20
C TYR A 24 9.40 13.20 0.88
N TYR A 25 9.04 11.92 0.76
CA TYR A 25 7.67 11.48 0.59
C TYR A 25 7.00 11.37 1.97
N ARG A 26 5.97 12.19 2.23
CA ARG A 26 5.17 12.07 3.45
C ARG A 26 4.33 10.80 3.35
N ALA A 27 4.42 9.93 4.36
CA ALA A 27 3.58 8.74 4.45
C ALA A 27 2.10 9.13 4.29
N ARG A 28 1.43 8.50 3.32
CA ARG A 28 0.01 8.71 3.09
C ARG A 28 -0.75 7.73 3.98
N GLU A 29 -1.51 8.24 4.94
CA GLU A 29 -2.49 7.43 5.65
C GLU A 29 -3.59 7.01 4.66
N PHE A 30 -3.80 5.69 4.53
CA PHE A 30 -4.86 5.16 3.68
C PHE A 30 -6.18 5.16 4.45
N TYR A 31 -7.25 5.66 3.83
CA TYR A 31 -8.56 5.70 4.46
C TYR A 31 -9.14 4.29 4.60
N SER A 32 -9.42 3.86 5.83
CA SER A 32 -10.16 2.64 6.15
C SER A 32 -11.56 3.03 6.63
N PRO A 33 -12.62 2.81 5.83
CA PRO A 33 -13.99 3.03 6.28
C PRO A 33 -14.33 2.07 7.42
N MET A 34 -15.09 2.57 8.39
CA MET A 34 -15.61 1.75 9.49
C MET A 34 -16.79 0.92 8.98
N TYR A 35 -16.58 -0.37 8.73
CA TYR A 35 -17.65 -1.31 8.35
C TYR A 35 -18.47 -1.78 9.56
N ASP A 36 -17.96 -1.63 10.77
CA ASP A 36 -18.59 -2.13 12.00
C ASP A 36 -19.87 -1.38 12.42
N ARG A 37 -20.16 -0.21 11.82
CA ARG A 37 -21.31 0.62 12.19
C ARG A 37 -22.09 1.07 10.96
N PRO A 38 -23.42 0.90 10.92
CA PRO A 38 -24.23 1.34 9.78
C PRO A 38 -24.00 2.83 9.50
N GLY A 39 -23.59 3.13 8.28
CA GLY A 39 -23.33 4.49 7.81
C GLY A 39 -23.80 4.68 6.37
N PRO A 40 -24.03 5.93 5.93
CA PRO A 40 -24.60 6.24 4.61
C PRO A 40 -23.75 5.78 3.41
N HIS A 41 -22.50 5.36 3.66
CA HIS A 41 -21.58 4.88 2.63
C HIS A 41 -21.56 3.34 2.49
N HIS A 42 -22.31 2.61 3.31
CA HIS A 42 -22.36 1.13 3.27
C HIS A 42 -23.21 0.58 2.13
N ASP A 43 -24.13 1.39 1.59
CA ASP A 43 -25.01 0.98 0.49
C ASP A 43 -24.29 1.02 -0.89
N GLN A 44 -23.06 1.55 -0.95
CA GLN A 44 -22.27 1.59 -2.17
C GLN A 44 -21.32 0.38 -2.24
N PRO A 45 -21.28 -0.35 -3.36
CA PRO A 45 -20.39 -1.49 -3.52
C PRO A 45 -18.92 -1.06 -3.45
N ASP A 46 -18.09 -1.77 -2.69
CA ASP A 46 -16.68 -1.45 -2.53
C ASP A 46 -15.82 -2.11 -3.62
N TYR A 47 -15.25 -1.29 -4.51
CA TYR A 47 -14.34 -1.71 -5.59
C TYR A 47 -12.90 -1.24 -5.41
N ARG A 48 -12.47 -0.90 -4.18
CA ARG A 48 -11.10 -0.46 -3.92
C ARG A 48 -10.10 -1.59 -4.16
N THR A 49 -8.95 -1.23 -4.72
CA THR A 49 -7.82 -2.14 -4.94
C THR A 49 -7.01 -2.40 -3.67
N THR A 50 -7.06 -1.47 -2.71
CA THR A 50 -6.34 -1.54 -1.44
C THR A 50 -7.37 -1.52 -0.32
N LEU A 51 -7.56 -2.68 0.32
CA LEU A 51 -8.54 -2.87 1.39
C LEU A 51 -7.96 -2.61 2.78
N PHE A 52 -6.67 -2.86 2.94
CA PHE A 52 -5.97 -2.71 4.22
C PHE A 52 -4.55 -2.18 3.98
N TRP A 53 -4.16 -1.22 4.81
CA TRP A 53 -2.81 -0.68 4.85
C TRP A 53 -2.54 -0.19 6.28
N GLU A 54 -1.56 -0.81 6.96
CA GLU A 54 -1.12 -0.43 8.30
C GLU A 54 0.42 -0.36 8.27
N PRO A 55 1.01 0.84 8.42
CA PRO A 55 2.45 1.02 8.36
C PRO A 55 3.18 0.47 9.58
N GLU A 56 2.52 0.36 10.74
CA GLU A 56 3.16 -0.05 11.98
C GLU A 56 2.43 -1.25 12.60
N ILE A 57 2.96 -2.44 12.34
CA ILE A 57 2.45 -3.68 12.94
C ILE A 57 3.43 -4.12 14.03
N LYS A 58 3.00 -4.03 15.29
CA LYS A 58 3.76 -4.53 16.44
C LYS A 58 3.37 -5.97 16.74
N PRO A 59 4.31 -6.94 16.64
CA PRO A 59 4.08 -8.29 17.13
C PRO A 59 3.84 -8.27 18.64
N GLY A 60 3.03 -9.21 19.13
CA GLY A 60 2.88 -9.45 20.57
C GLY A 60 4.14 -10.07 21.18
N GLU A 61 4.09 -10.34 22.49
CA GLU A 61 5.20 -10.97 23.23
C GLU A 61 5.56 -12.37 22.68
N ASP A 62 4.64 -13.02 21.98
CA ASP A 62 4.82 -14.31 21.31
C ASP A 62 5.44 -14.18 19.89
N GLY A 63 5.80 -12.97 19.47
CA GLY A 63 6.37 -12.68 18.16
C GLY A 63 5.36 -12.78 17.02
N ARG A 64 4.05 -12.88 17.31
CA ARG A 64 3.00 -12.97 16.29
C ARG A 64 2.20 -11.68 16.23
N ALA A 65 1.85 -11.28 15.02
CA ALA A 65 0.90 -10.21 14.77
C ALA A 65 -0.36 -10.80 14.13
N LYS A 66 -1.53 -10.33 14.58
CA LYS A 66 -2.82 -10.69 13.98
C LYS A 66 -3.42 -9.47 13.32
N VAL A 67 -3.75 -9.61 12.04
CA VAL A 67 -4.38 -8.57 11.23
C VAL A 67 -5.72 -9.08 10.72
N SER A 68 -6.75 -8.24 10.79
CA SER A 68 -8.09 -8.51 10.29
C SER A 68 -8.57 -7.35 9.44
N PHE A 69 -9.16 -7.64 8.29
CA PHE A 69 -9.65 -6.65 7.33
C PHE A 69 -10.93 -7.14 6.67
N PHE A 70 -11.71 -6.22 6.12
CA PHE A 70 -12.92 -6.52 5.36
C PHE A 70 -12.61 -6.74 3.89
N THR A 71 -13.28 -7.72 3.26
CA THR A 71 -13.13 -8.04 1.84
C THR A 71 -14.01 -7.13 0.97
N SER A 72 -13.68 -7.04 -0.32
CA SER A 72 -14.54 -6.39 -1.32
C SER A 72 -15.74 -7.29 -1.65
N ASP A 73 -16.84 -6.68 -2.10
CA ASP A 73 -18.05 -7.40 -2.55
C ASP A 73 -17.82 -8.22 -3.83
N LYS A 74 -16.67 -8.07 -4.49
CA LYS A 74 -16.32 -8.81 -5.71
C LYS A 74 -15.33 -9.94 -5.41
N PRO A 75 -15.68 -11.20 -5.74
CA PRO A 75 -14.73 -12.31 -5.72
C PRO A 75 -13.52 -12.00 -6.60
N SER A 76 -12.32 -12.05 -6.01
CA SER A 76 -11.07 -11.73 -6.70
C SER A 76 -9.87 -12.36 -5.99
N VAL A 77 -8.73 -12.35 -6.67
CA VAL A 77 -7.45 -12.76 -6.07
C VAL A 77 -6.91 -11.58 -5.27
N TYR A 78 -6.78 -11.76 -3.96
CA TYR A 78 -6.21 -10.77 -3.08
C TYR A 78 -4.72 -11.03 -2.91
N ARG A 79 -3.94 -9.94 -2.96
CA ARG A 79 -2.50 -9.97 -2.73
C ARG A 79 -2.18 -9.32 -1.40
N ILE A 80 -1.61 -10.11 -0.50
CA ILE A 80 -1.13 -9.69 0.81
C ILE A 80 0.38 -9.49 0.69
N ILE A 81 0.85 -8.29 1.00
CA ILE A 81 2.27 -7.93 1.00
C ILE A 81 2.61 -7.48 2.42
N VAL A 82 3.61 -8.11 3.03
CA VAL A 82 4.14 -7.72 4.33
C VAL A 82 5.58 -7.29 4.13
N GLU A 83 5.87 -6.04 4.45
CA GLU A 83 7.20 -5.44 4.38
C GLU A 83 7.67 -5.07 5.78
N GLY A 84 8.97 -5.19 6.04
CA GLY A 84 9.55 -4.84 7.31
C GLY A 84 11.06 -4.68 7.24
N ILE A 85 11.65 -4.20 8.33
CA ILE A 85 13.10 -4.09 8.50
C ILE A 85 13.46 -4.78 9.81
N THR A 86 14.44 -5.67 9.79
CA THR A 86 14.94 -6.33 11.01
C THR A 86 15.73 -5.35 11.89
N GLU A 87 15.98 -5.70 13.14
CA GLU A 87 16.83 -4.89 14.04
C GLU A 87 18.25 -4.66 13.47
N THR A 88 18.71 -5.58 12.62
CA THR A 88 19.99 -5.50 11.90
C THR A 88 19.94 -4.63 10.63
N GLY A 89 18.81 -4.00 10.32
CA GLY A 89 18.63 -3.12 9.16
C GLY A 89 18.39 -3.86 7.84
N ILE A 90 18.07 -5.15 7.87
CA ILE A 90 17.82 -5.93 6.65
C ILE A 90 16.34 -5.79 6.26
N PRO A 91 16.03 -5.34 5.04
CA PRO A 91 14.66 -5.30 4.55
C PRO A 91 14.15 -6.71 4.29
N VAL A 92 12.92 -6.99 4.70
CA VAL A 92 12.20 -8.25 4.46
C VAL A 92 10.89 -7.96 3.76
N GLU A 93 10.57 -8.76 2.75
CA GLU A 93 9.29 -8.74 2.05
C GLU A 93 8.72 -10.15 1.99
N LYS A 94 7.42 -10.28 2.27
CA LYS A 94 6.67 -11.50 2.03
C LYS A 94 5.37 -11.20 1.31
N THR A 95 5.21 -11.82 0.13
CA THR A 95 3.99 -11.74 -0.66
C THR A 95 3.23 -13.07 -0.62
N LYS A 96 1.90 -13.00 -0.46
CA LYS A 96 0.99 -14.14 -0.47
C LYS A 96 -0.30 -13.81 -1.23
N GLU A 97 -0.78 -14.76 -2.02
CA GLU A 97 -2.06 -14.65 -2.70
C GLU A 97 -3.13 -15.49 -1.98
N MET A 98 -4.34 -14.95 -1.90
CA MET A 98 -5.53 -15.63 -1.39
C MET A 98 -6.71 -15.43 -2.34
N ILE A 99 -7.58 -16.42 -2.43
CA ILE A 99 -8.80 -16.36 -3.25
C ILE A 99 -9.98 -16.32 -2.28
N THR A 100 -10.94 -15.42 -2.52
CA THR A 100 -12.23 -15.37 -1.82
C THR A 100 -13.36 -15.56 -2.82
#